data_AF-A0A6B1BJP7-F1
#
_entry.id   AF-A0A6B1BJP7-F1
#
_cell.length_a   1.000
_cell.length_b   1.000
_cell.length_c   1.000
_cell.angle_alpha   90.00
_cell.angle_beta   90.00
_cell.angle_gamma   90.00
#
_symmetry.space_group_name_H-M   'P 1'
#
loop_
_entity.id
_entity.type
_entity.pdbx_description
1 polymer ?
#
loop_
_entity_poly.entity_id
_entity_poly.type
_entity_poly.pdbx_seq_one_letter_code
_entity_poly.pdbx_strand_id
1 'polypeptide(L)'
;MQVVWILPFIALSIFAVSITMNPVAFADDTVTEVTTAQGASVVGCDATNTCFMPHTVTINVGDTVKWPNNDTTIHTAVSGVLTEGGPDGRFHSGEIRSNQSFSYTFEEAGEYPYYCVLHTWMSGLVIVQEAAGDGEEIEPHTENEDTVMPADESLQAQIDELTAKIEELKAQMQEADDSIQYDDDRFVTIWQTQSPGESITIPVGGATGQYTVDWGDGSITTHAEDATHVYGTPGNHTVQIYGNFTRIHLGEDHISASKILSIEQWGTTKWATMESAFKGAVRMGYNAEDAPDLSEVTDTSSMFSSALAFNGDISSWDVSSVTDMASMFRFAVVFNQPLNSWDVSSVT
;
A
#
# COMPACT_ATOMS: atom_id res chain seq x y z
N MET A 1 -10.13 5.57 72.89
CA MET A 1 -9.64 6.97 72.76
C MET A 1 -9.42 7.23 71.28
N GLN A 2 -10.39 7.89 70.64
CA GLN A 2 -10.29 8.39 69.27
C GLN A 2 -9.46 9.67 69.27
N VAL A 3 -8.51 9.80 68.35
CA VAL A 3 -7.86 11.07 68.02
C VAL A 3 -8.37 11.48 66.65
N VAL A 4 -9.17 12.55 66.64
CA VAL A 4 -9.71 13.20 65.45
C VAL A 4 -8.71 14.24 64.98
N TRP A 5 -8.26 14.15 63.73
CA TRP A 5 -7.52 15.23 63.06
C TRP A 5 -8.46 15.96 62.12
N ILE A 6 -8.67 17.26 62.38
CA ILE A 6 -9.43 18.18 61.53
C ILE A 6 -8.44 18.77 60.53
N LEU A 7 -8.69 18.58 59.23
CA LEU A 7 -7.98 19.32 58.16
C LEU A 7 -8.88 20.47 57.68
N PRO A 8 -8.33 21.68 57.43
CA PRO A 8 -9.11 22.80 56.94
C PRO A 8 -9.35 22.70 55.42
N PHE A 9 -10.58 22.99 55.01
CA PHE A 9 -10.98 23.18 53.61
C PHE A 9 -10.38 24.49 53.08
N ILE A 10 -9.57 24.41 52.02
CA ILE A 10 -9.20 25.57 51.19
C ILE A 10 -10.09 25.51 49.95
N ALA A 11 -10.98 26.49 49.80
CA ALA A 11 -11.77 26.67 48.60
C ALA A 11 -10.89 27.29 47.51
N LEU A 12 -10.59 26.54 46.45
CA LEU A 12 -9.94 27.06 45.25
C LEU A 12 -11.03 27.66 44.34
N SER A 13 -11.00 28.97 44.15
CA SER A 13 -11.87 29.67 43.22
C SER A 13 -11.36 29.42 41.79
N ILE A 14 -12.11 28.64 41.01
CA ILE A 14 -11.86 28.45 39.57
C ILE A 14 -12.53 29.62 38.85
N PHE A 15 -11.72 30.54 38.30
CA PHE A 15 -12.20 31.48 37.29
C PHE A 15 -12.35 30.72 35.97
N ALA A 16 -13.59 30.56 35.50
CA ALA A 16 -13.85 30.11 34.14
C ALA A 16 -13.51 31.26 33.17
N VAL A 17 -12.41 31.13 32.44
CA VAL A 17 -12.17 31.96 31.26
C VAL A 17 -13.03 31.38 30.14
N SER A 18 -14.12 32.07 29.83
CA SER A 18 -14.98 31.74 28.69
C SER A 18 -14.27 32.18 27.41
N ILE A 19 -13.55 31.28 26.75
CA ILE A 19 -13.06 31.51 25.39
C ILE A 19 -14.24 31.28 24.46
N THR A 20 -14.85 32.36 23.98
CA THR A 20 -15.74 32.30 22.82
C THR A 20 -14.88 32.06 21.60
N MET A 21 -14.75 30.79 21.19
CA MET A 21 -14.30 30.47 19.84
C MET A 21 -15.39 30.92 18.88
N ASN A 22 -15.10 31.95 18.08
CA ASN A 22 -15.89 32.19 16.88
C ASN A 22 -15.75 30.93 16.01
N PRO A 23 -16.86 30.37 15.48
CA PRO A 23 -16.75 29.31 14.51
C PRO A 23 -15.99 29.86 13.30
N VAL A 24 -14.79 29.35 13.08
CA VAL A 24 -14.12 29.47 11.78
C VAL A 24 -15.01 28.69 10.82
N ALA A 25 -15.60 29.37 9.86
CA ALA A 25 -16.28 28.70 8.77
C ALA A 25 -15.21 27.90 8.02
N PHE A 26 -15.26 26.57 8.12
CA PHE A 26 -14.53 25.72 7.19
C PHE A 26 -15.03 26.08 5.78
N ALA A 27 -14.10 26.43 4.89
CA ALA A 27 -14.41 26.61 3.49
C ALA A 27 -15.09 25.33 2.97
N ASP A 28 -16.09 25.50 2.11
CA ASP A 28 -16.77 24.41 1.41
C ASP A 28 -15.73 23.56 0.67
N ASP A 29 -15.68 22.24 0.89
CA ASP A 29 -14.75 21.33 0.21
C ASP A 29 -14.87 21.54 -1.31
N THR A 30 -13.90 22.23 -1.91
CA THR A 30 -13.95 22.49 -3.35
C THR A 30 -13.53 21.24 -4.12
N VAL A 31 -14.53 20.51 -4.63
CA VAL A 31 -14.28 19.37 -5.52
C VAL A 31 -13.96 19.87 -6.93
N THR A 32 -12.74 19.63 -7.40
CA THR A 32 -12.33 19.95 -8.77
C THR A 32 -12.34 18.70 -9.64
N GLU A 33 -12.95 18.74 -10.82
CA GLU A 33 -13.03 17.57 -11.71
C GLU A 33 -11.96 17.58 -12.80
N VAL A 34 -11.33 16.42 -13.02
CA VAL A 34 -10.43 16.14 -14.13
C VAL A 34 -10.98 14.96 -14.94
N THR A 35 -11.64 15.27 -16.04
CA THR A 35 -12.40 14.31 -16.82
C THR A 35 -11.54 13.57 -17.83
N THR A 36 -11.69 12.25 -17.91
CA THR A 36 -11.17 11.48 -19.03
C THR A 36 -12.02 11.72 -20.27
N ALA A 37 -11.45 12.28 -21.33
CA ALA A 37 -12.20 12.64 -22.53
C ALA A 37 -12.67 11.40 -23.31
N GLN A 38 -13.79 11.53 -24.04
CA GLN A 38 -14.27 10.47 -24.92
C GLN A 38 -13.22 10.16 -26.01
N GLY A 39 -12.86 8.89 -26.17
CA GLY A 39 -11.82 8.46 -27.10
C GLY A 39 -10.38 8.66 -26.61
N ALA A 40 -10.15 8.99 -25.34
CA ALA A 40 -8.80 9.12 -24.76
C ALA A 40 -8.00 7.80 -24.83
N SER A 41 -8.69 6.67 -24.95
CA SER A 41 -8.11 5.35 -25.22
C SER A 41 -7.55 5.14 -26.64
N VAL A 42 -7.61 6.15 -27.51
CA VAL A 42 -6.91 6.16 -28.79
C VAL A 42 -5.73 7.12 -28.73
N VAL A 43 -4.57 6.69 -29.24
CA VAL A 43 -3.35 7.52 -29.31
C VAL A 43 -3.62 8.82 -30.07
N GLY A 44 -3.09 9.94 -29.55
CA GLY A 44 -3.15 11.26 -30.20
C GLY A 44 -3.67 12.39 -29.31
N CYS A 45 -4.36 12.06 -28.20
CA CYS A 45 -4.81 13.08 -27.23
C CYS A 45 -3.65 13.66 -26.41
N ASP A 46 -2.50 12.98 -26.39
CA ASP A 46 -1.28 13.36 -25.67
C ASP A 46 -0.62 14.59 -26.31
N ALA A 47 -0.57 14.63 -27.65
CA ALA A 47 0.00 15.75 -28.39
C ALA A 47 -0.76 17.08 -28.16
N THR A 48 -2.02 16.99 -27.73
CA THR A 48 -2.89 18.15 -27.47
C THR A 48 -3.22 18.36 -26.00
N ASN A 49 -2.72 17.51 -25.08
CA ASN A 49 -3.06 17.55 -23.66
C ASN A 49 -4.58 17.50 -23.41
N THR A 50 -5.27 16.61 -24.13
CA THR A 50 -6.74 16.45 -24.05
C THR A 50 -7.16 15.08 -23.54
N CYS A 51 -6.24 14.22 -23.09
CA CYS A 51 -6.58 12.92 -22.54
C CYS A 51 -7.31 13.05 -21.19
N PHE A 52 -6.73 13.84 -20.29
CA PHE A 52 -7.33 14.31 -19.04
C PHE A 52 -7.64 15.79 -19.18
N MET A 53 -8.85 16.22 -18.84
CA MET A 53 -9.31 17.59 -19.01
C MET A 53 -9.84 18.19 -17.69
N PRO A 54 -9.24 19.27 -17.18
CA PRO A 54 -8.02 19.90 -17.70
C PRO A 54 -6.80 18.97 -17.52
N HIS A 55 -5.78 19.12 -18.38
CA HIS A 55 -4.55 18.33 -18.26
C HIS A 55 -3.76 18.70 -17.01
N THR A 56 -3.73 19.99 -16.67
CA THR A 56 -3.16 20.50 -15.43
C THR A 56 -4.25 21.17 -14.61
N VAL A 57 -4.33 20.82 -13.34
CA VAL A 57 -5.24 21.46 -12.37
C VAL A 57 -4.42 22.00 -11.21
N THR A 58 -4.82 23.17 -10.70
CA THR A 58 -4.23 23.78 -9.50
C THR A 58 -5.30 23.87 -8.41
N ILE A 59 -4.98 23.33 -7.24
CA ILE A 59 -5.84 23.31 -6.06
C ILE A 59 -5.04 23.70 -4.81
N ASN A 60 -5.70 23.89 -3.67
CA ASN A 60 -5.03 24.14 -2.39
C ASN A 60 -4.88 22.85 -1.58
N VAL A 61 -3.96 22.86 -0.61
CA VAL A 61 -3.90 21.81 0.42
C VAL A 61 -5.26 21.66 1.09
N GLY A 62 -5.73 20.41 1.20
CA GLY A 62 -7.04 20.02 1.71
C GLY A 62 -8.12 19.84 0.63
N ASP A 63 -7.88 20.29 -0.61
CA ASP A 63 -8.87 20.14 -1.69
C ASP A 63 -8.92 18.71 -2.25
N THR A 64 -10.09 18.37 -2.81
CA THR A 64 -10.34 17.06 -3.44
C THR A 64 -10.39 17.18 -4.96
N VAL A 65 -9.64 16.33 -5.67
CA VAL A 65 -9.79 16.13 -7.11
C VAL A 65 -10.61 14.89 -7.38
N LYS A 66 -11.52 14.96 -8.35
CA LYS A 66 -12.34 13.86 -8.83
C LYS A 66 -12.06 13.58 -10.30
N TRP A 67 -11.78 12.33 -10.65
CA TRP A 67 -11.55 11.86 -12.01
C TRP A 67 -12.75 11.06 -12.54
N PRO A 68 -13.74 11.68 -13.18
CA PRO A 68 -14.77 10.96 -13.90
C PRO A 68 -14.24 10.38 -15.22
N ASN A 69 -14.68 9.16 -15.54
CA ASN A 69 -14.41 8.54 -16.84
C ASN A 69 -15.59 8.72 -17.80
N ASN A 70 -15.46 9.65 -18.75
CA ASN A 70 -16.45 9.87 -19.82
C ASN A 70 -16.10 9.12 -21.12
N ASP A 71 -15.04 8.30 -21.13
CA ASP A 71 -14.76 7.37 -22.21
C ASP A 71 -15.59 6.08 -22.04
N THR A 72 -15.65 5.26 -23.09
CA THR A 72 -16.33 3.95 -23.06
C THR A 72 -15.42 2.83 -22.58
N THR A 73 -14.10 3.04 -22.64
CA THR A 73 -13.07 2.12 -22.16
C THR A 73 -12.74 2.37 -20.70
N ILE A 74 -12.09 1.39 -20.06
CA ILE A 74 -11.66 1.49 -18.66
C ILE A 74 -10.42 2.37 -18.60
N HIS A 75 -10.36 3.27 -17.62
CA HIS A 75 -9.22 4.15 -17.39
C HIS A 75 -8.76 4.06 -15.94
N THR A 76 -7.63 4.70 -15.65
CA THR A 76 -7.07 4.84 -14.30
C THR A 76 -6.46 6.22 -14.15
N ALA A 77 -6.38 6.71 -12.91
CA ALA A 77 -5.58 7.85 -12.49
C ALA A 77 -4.62 7.37 -11.41
N VAL A 78 -3.34 7.28 -11.78
CA VAL A 78 -2.28 6.72 -10.93
C VAL A 78 -1.15 7.73 -10.84
N SER A 79 -0.81 8.14 -9.62
CA SER A 79 0.26 9.10 -9.38
C SER A 79 1.62 8.52 -9.77
N GLY A 80 2.48 9.37 -10.33
CA GLY A 80 3.82 9.02 -10.80
C GLY A 80 4.03 9.38 -12.26
N VAL A 81 5.17 8.94 -12.80
CA VAL A 81 5.61 9.24 -14.16
C VAL A 81 6.06 7.95 -14.82
N LEU A 82 5.35 7.54 -15.88
CA LEU A 82 5.66 6.29 -16.62
C LEU A 82 7.12 6.19 -17.06
N THR A 83 7.71 7.30 -17.51
CA THR A 83 9.09 7.32 -18.00
C THR A 83 10.15 7.42 -16.90
N GLU A 84 9.74 7.63 -15.64
CA GLU A 84 10.64 7.85 -14.50
C GLU A 84 10.36 6.86 -13.35
N GLY A 85 10.08 5.60 -13.69
CA GLY A 85 9.90 4.53 -12.70
C GLY A 85 8.45 4.14 -12.42
N GLY A 86 7.46 4.78 -13.07
CA GLY A 86 6.06 4.37 -12.99
C GLY A 86 5.32 4.97 -11.81
N PRO A 87 4.46 4.21 -11.11
CA PRO A 87 3.68 4.74 -10.00
C PRO A 87 4.57 5.14 -8.82
N ASP A 88 4.29 6.29 -8.20
CA ASP A 88 5.03 6.75 -7.00
C ASP A 88 4.33 6.42 -5.66
N GLY A 89 3.14 5.80 -5.73
CA GLY A 89 2.39 5.31 -4.57
C GLY A 89 1.53 6.35 -3.84
N ARG A 90 1.49 7.61 -4.29
CA ARG A 90 0.71 8.68 -3.62
C ARG A 90 -0.80 8.49 -3.76
N PHE A 91 -1.31 8.12 -4.95
CA PHE A 91 -2.70 7.72 -5.16
C PHE A 91 -2.87 6.78 -6.35
N HIS A 92 -3.89 5.92 -6.29
CA HIS A 92 -4.19 4.98 -7.36
C HIS A 92 -5.70 4.70 -7.43
N SER A 93 -6.33 5.02 -8.55
CA SER A 93 -7.79 4.91 -8.69
C SER A 93 -8.34 3.49 -8.75
N GLY A 94 -7.52 2.52 -9.14
CA GLY A 94 -8.03 1.24 -9.67
C GLY A 94 -8.71 1.47 -11.02
N GLU A 95 -9.49 0.49 -11.49
CA GLU A 95 -10.27 0.63 -12.72
C GLU A 95 -11.41 1.63 -12.54
N ILE A 96 -11.38 2.73 -13.30
CA ILE A 96 -12.50 3.64 -13.45
C ILE A 96 -13.25 3.21 -14.71
N ARG A 97 -14.38 2.50 -14.56
CA ARG A 97 -15.21 2.09 -15.70
C ARG A 97 -16.00 3.28 -16.26
N SER A 98 -16.57 3.13 -17.45
CA SER A 98 -17.37 4.18 -18.08
C SER A 98 -18.46 4.69 -17.16
N ASN A 99 -18.55 6.02 -17.00
CA ASN A 99 -19.44 6.75 -16.09
C ASN A 99 -19.17 6.53 -14.58
N GLN A 100 -18.04 5.92 -14.21
CA GLN A 100 -17.56 5.92 -12.81
C GLN A 100 -16.58 7.07 -12.58
N SER A 101 -16.26 7.31 -11.31
CA SER A 101 -15.25 8.29 -10.90
C SER A 101 -14.44 7.81 -9.72
N PHE A 102 -13.21 8.29 -9.63
CA PHE A 102 -12.34 8.20 -8.46
C PHE A 102 -12.14 9.59 -7.86
N SER A 103 -11.98 9.70 -6.54
CA SER A 103 -11.67 10.97 -5.88
C SER A 103 -10.49 10.80 -4.92
N TYR A 104 -9.66 11.83 -4.80
CA TYR A 104 -8.53 11.88 -3.87
C TYR A 104 -8.35 13.29 -3.29
N THR A 105 -8.10 13.37 -1.99
CA THR A 105 -7.88 14.62 -1.23
C THR A 105 -6.38 14.81 -1.01
N PHE A 106 -5.88 16.01 -1.30
CA PHE A 106 -4.45 16.31 -1.27
C PHE A 106 -4.07 17.08 -0.01
N GLU A 107 -3.36 16.41 0.90
CA GLU A 107 -3.02 16.96 2.23
C GLU A 107 -1.66 17.68 2.28
N GLU A 108 -0.89 17.67 1.18
CA GLU A 108 0.45 18.26 1.12
C GLU A 108 0.61 19.09 -0.16
N ALA A 109 1.34 20.20 -0.06
CA ALA A 109 1.66 21.03 -1.22
C ALA A 109 2.71 20.34 -2.11
N GLY A 110 2.58 20.50 -3.41
CA GLY A 110 3.53 19.93 -4.36
C GLY A 110 2.95 19.66 -5.74
N GLU A 111 3.77 19.04 -6.58
CA GLU A 111 3.39 18.57 -7.90
C GLU A 111 3.16 17.05 -7.87
N TYR A 112 2.03 16.64 -8.43
CA TYR A 112 1.59 15.25 -8.50
C TYR A 112 1.30 14.90 -9.96
N PRO A 113 2.33 14.52 -10.73
CA PRO A 113 2.11 13.94 -12.04
C PRO A 113 1.34 12.62 -11.89
N TYR A 114 0.52 12.30 -12.87
CA TYR A 114 -0.22 11.05 -12.89
C TYR A 114 -0.50 10.61 -14.33
N TYR A 115 -0.87 9.35 -14.50
CA TYR A 115 -1.10 8.77 -15.81
C TYR A 115 -2.16 7.65 -15.77
N CYS A 116 -2.56 7.18 -16.95
CA CYS A 116 -3.39 5.99 -17.09
C CYS A 116 -2.52 4.76 -17.37
N VAL A 117 -2.54 3.74 -16.50
CA VAL A 117 -1.71 2.54 -16.65
C VAL A 117 -2.10 1.67 -17.85
N LEU A 118 -3.37 1.75 -18.26
CA LEU A 118 -3.90 1.00 -19.41
C LEU A 118 -3.57 1.67 -20.75
N HIS A 119 -3.32 2.99 -20.72
CA HIS A 119 -3.17 3.83 -21.88
C HIS A 119 -1.96 4.74 -21.65
N THR A 120 -0.77 4.19 -21.88
CA THR A 120 0.52 4.75 -21.41
C THR A 120 0.92 6.09 -22.05
N TRP A 121 0.15 6.61 -23.01
CA TRP A 121 0.31 7.96 -23.56
C TRP A 121 -0.44 9.03 -22.75
N MET A 122 -1.41 8.64 -21.92
CA MET A 122 -2.22 9.57 -21.15
C MET A 122 -1.49 10.02 -19.89
N SER A 123 -1.32 11.33 -19.72
CA SER A 123 -0.76 11.94 -18.52
C SER A 123 -1.50 13.21 -18.13
N GLY A 124 -1.40 13.57 -16.86
CA GLY A 124 -1.89 14.83 -16.32
C GLY A 124 -1.07 15.26 -15.11
N LEU A 125 -1.37 16.46 -14.60
CA LEU A 125 -0.66 17.07 -13.48
C LEU A 125 -1.65 17.72 -12.50
N VAL A 126 -1.55 17.39 -11.22
CA VAL A 126 -2.17 18.15 -10.14
C VAL A 126 -1.10 18.98 -9.45
N ILE A 127 -1.33 20.28 -9.31
CA ILE A 127 -0.47 21.20 -8.55
C ILE A 127 -1.24 21.60 -7.30
N VAL A 128 -0.70 21.28 -6.13
CA VAL A 128 -1.29 21.59 -4.83
C VAL A 128 -0.48 22.74 -4.22
N GLN A 129 -1.15 23.85 -3.95
CA GLN A 129 -0.56 25.04 -3.35
C GLN A 129 -0.82 25.06 -1.86
N GLU A 130 0.14 25.56 -1.09
CA GLU A 130 -0.09 25.90 0.32
C GLU A 130 -1.34 26.77 0.44
N ALA A 131 -2.16 26.49 1.45
CA ALA A 131 -3.29 27.34 1.76
C ALA A 131 -2.77 28.78 1.92
N ALA A 132 -3.42 29.75 1.27
CA ALA A 132 -2.98 31.14 1.29
C ALA A 132 -2.90 31.67 2.73
N GLY A 133 -1.72 31.57 3.34
CA GLY A 133 -1.44 32.13 4.65
C GLY A 133 -1.52 33.63 4.57
N ASP A 134 -2.32 34.22 5.46
CA ASP A 134 -2.34 35.61 5.82
C ASP A 134 -0.90 36.02 6.18
N GLY A 135 -0.26 36.76 5.29
CA GLY A 135 1.17 37.05 5.35
C GLY A 135 1.56 37.73 6.65
N GLU A 136 2.34 37.04 7.47
CA GLU A 136 3.11 37.65 8.54
C GLU A 136 4.54 37.90 8.03
N GLU A 137 4.85 39.19 7.89
CA GLU A 137 6.12 39.73 7.42
C GLU A 137 7.23 39.42 8.45
N ILE A 138 8.18 38.56 8.07
CA ILE A 138 9.34 38.25 8.91
C ILE A 138 10.42 39.32 8.65
N GLU A 139 10.68 40.18 9.64
CA GLU A 139 11.81 41.12 9.58
C GLU A 139 13.16 40.39 9.69
N PRO A 140 14.23 40.85 9.00
CA PRO A 140 15.48 40.16 8.96
C PRO A 140 16.30 40.41 10.22
N HIS A 141 16.62 39.35 10.96
CA HIS A 141 17.62 39.39 12.02
C HIS A 141 19.04 39.32 11.42
N THR A 142 19.87 40.29 11.79
CA THR A 142 21.29 40.37 11.43
C THR A 142 22.11 39.32 12.17
N GLU A 143 22.84 38.48 11.43
CA GLU A 143 23.89 37.61 11.98
C GLU A 143 25.08 38.44 12.46
N ASN A 144 25.50 38.20 13.70
CA ASN A 144 26.85 38.55 14.16
C ASN A 144 27.71 37.30 14.06
N GLU A 145 28.75 37.38 13.23
CA GLU A 145 29.86 36.43 13.19
C GLU A 145 30.65 36.41 14.51
N ASP A 146 31.29 35.26 14.74
CA ASP A 146 32.38 34.98 15.67
C ASP A 146 32.08 34.87 17.17
N THR A 147 31.58 33.68 17.55
CA THR A 147 32.18 32.93 18.67
C THR A 147 32.13 31.43 18.38
N VAL A 148 33.27 30.84 18.01
CA VAL A 148 33.45 29.38 18.08
C VAL A 148 33.47 29.01 19.56
N MET A 149 32.34 28.56 20.10
CA MET A 149 32.30 27.91 21.41
C MET A 149 33.02 26.57 21.29
N PRO A 150 33.94 26.22 22.21
CA PRO A 150 34.53 24.88 22.21
C PRO A 150 33.39 23.87 22.36
N ALA A 151 33.46 22.77 21.60
CA ALA A 151 32.53 21.66 21.74
C ALA A 151 32.47 21.29 23.23
N ASP A 152 31.29 21.40 23.82
CA ASP A 152 31.07 20.99 25.20
C ASP A 152 31.30 19.48 25.25
N GLU A 153 32.46 19.06 25.76
CA GLU A 153 32.85 17.65 25.88
C GLU A 153 31.77 16.84 26.63
N SER A 154 30.94 17.50 27.46
CA SER A 154 29.78 16.92 28.12
C SER A 154 28.63 16.60 27.15
N LEU A 155 28.39 17.46 26.15
CA LEU A 155 27.38 17.24 25.13
C LEU A 155 27.83 16.15 24.16
N GLN A 156 29.11 16.13 23.79
CA GLN A 156 29.65 15.08 22.92
C GLN A 156 29.58 13.71 23.61
N ALA A 157 29.90 13.63 24.90
CA ALA A 157 29.76 12.38 25.67
C ALA A 157 28.30 11.89 25.74
N GLN A 158 27.32 12.79 25.85
CA GLN A 158 25.90 12.44 25.82
C GLN A 158 25.46 11.93 24.44
N ILE A 159 25.95 12.52 23.35
CA ILE A 159 25.70 12.06 21.98
C ILE A 159 26.28 10.66 21.75
N ASP A 160 27.49 10.41 22.24
CA ASP A 160 28.15 9.11 22.10
C ASP A 160 27.41 8.02 22.89
N GLU A 161 26.93 8.33 24.11
CA GLU A 161 26.11 7.41 24.91
C GLU A 161 24.77 7.10 24.25
N LEU A 162 24.10 8.11 23.69
CA LEU A 162 22.84 7.94 22.96
C LEU A 162 23.03 7.10 21.69
N THR A 163 24.12 7.31 20.97
CA THR A 163 24.45 6.56 19.76
C THR A 163 24.70 5.09 20.09
N ALA A 164 25.44 4.81 21.17
CA ALA A 164 25.67 3.45 21.64
C ALA A 164 24.35 2.73 22.03
N LYS A 165 23.43 3.43 22.72
CA LYS A 165 22.10 2.89 23.04
C LYS A 165 21.24 2.64 21.81
N ILE A 166 21.32 3.49 20.79
CA ILE A 166 20.63 3.29 19.52
C ILE A 166 21.14 2.03 18.82
N GLU A 167 22.46 1.81 18.78
CA GLU A 167 23.03 0.61 18.17
C GLU A 167 22.69 -0.66 18.97
N GLU A 168 22.66 -0.58 20.31
CA GLU A 168 22.21 -1.70 21.16
C GLU A 168 20.71 -2.02 20.92
N LEU A 169 19.85 -1.00 20.85
CA LEU A 169 18.42 -1.17 20.56
C LEU A 169 18.20 -1.74 19.15
N LYS A 170 18.97 -1.30 18.16
CA LYS A 170 18.91 -1.87 16.80
C LYS A 170 19.28 -3.36 16.80
N ALA A 171 20.32 -3.74 17.52
CA ALA A 171 20.71 -5.15 17.64
C ALA A 171 19.63 -5.99 18.34
N GLN A 172 19.02 -5.47 19.40
CA GLN A 172 17.90 -6.14 20.08
C GLN A 172 16.66 -6.27 19.19
N MET A 173 16.40 -5.28 18.33
CA MET A 173 15.32 -5.35 17.35
C MET A 173 15.59 -6.41 16.27
N GLN A 174 16.83 -6.55 15.80
CA GLN A 174 17.21 -7.58 14.84
C GLN A 174 17.10 -8.99 15.44
N GLU A 175 17.57 -9.20 16.67
CA GLU A 175 17.43 -10.51 17.34
C GLU A 175 15.95 -10.86 17.62
N ALA A 176 15.11 -9.86 17.87
CA ALA A 176 13.67 -10.06 18.02
C ALA A 176 12.98 -10.44 16.70
N ASP A 177 13.43 -9.85 15.58
CA ASP A 177 12.95 -10.17 14.22
C ASP A 177 13.35 -11.61 13.82
N ASP A 178 14.62 -11.97 14.01
CA ASP A 178 15.15 -13.33 13.78
C ASP A 178 14.46 -14.40 14.67
N SER A 179 13.85 -13.99 15.79
CA SER A 179 13.13 -14.88 16.71
C SER A 179 11.67 -15.13 16.31
N ILE A 180 11.13 -14.38 15.35
CA ILE A 180 9.82 -14.66 14.73
C ILE A 180 10.05 -15.68 13.62
N GLN A 181 10.47 -16.89 14.02
CA GLN A 181 10.48 -18.01 13.09
C GLN A 181 9.03 -18.49 12.97
N TYR A 182 8.36 -18.08 11.89
CA TYR A 182 7.13 -18.73 11.48
C TYR A 182 7.42 -20.23 11.34
N ASP A 183 6.44 -21.07 11.65
CA ASP A 183 6.55 -22.50 11.38
C ASP A 183 6.85 -22.63 9.87
N ASP A 184 8.04 -23.14 9.52
CA ASP A 184 8.57 -23.16 8.14
C ASP A 184 7.64 -23.91 7.17
N ASP A 185 6.58 -24.56 7.67
CA ASP A 185 5.58 -25.26 6.88
C ASP A 185 4.42 -24.38 6.37
N ARG A 186 4.25 -23.16 6.88
CA ARG A 186 3.08 -22.29 6.59
C ARG A 186 3.29 -21.39 5.39
N PHE A 187 2.21 -21.17 4.65
CA PHE A 187 2.12 -20.05 3.71
C PHE A 187 1.72 -18.78 4.47
N VAL A 188 2.57 -17.75 4.46
CA VAL A 188 2.41 -16.54 5.27
C VAL A 188 2.30 -15.30 4.40
N THR A 189 1.29 -14.48 4.69
CA THR A 189 0.96 -13.27 3.92
C THR A 189 0.51 -12.15 4.85
N ILE A 190 0.72 -10.90 4.43
CA ILE A 190 0.16 -9.72 5.11
C ILE A 190 -1.01 -9.17 4.31
N TRP A 191 -2.11 -8.86 4.98
CA TRP A 191 -3.31 -8.28 4.39
C TRP A 191 -3.74 -7.03 5.15
N GLN A 192 -4.38 -6.08 4.48
CA GLN A 192 -4.83 -4.83 5.09
C GLN A 192 -6.36 -4.71 5.08
N THR A 193 -6.92 -4.31 6.23
CA THR A 193 -8.28 -3.77 6.34
C THR A 193 -8.23 -2.31 6.78
N GLN A 194 -9.10 -1.47 6.21
CA GLN A 194 -9.08 -0.02 6.46
C GLN A 194 -10.13 0.42 7.49
N SER A 195 -11.25 -0.30 7.55
CA SER A 195 -12.36 -0.03 8.47
C SER A 195 -12.74 -1.24 9.32
N PRO A 196 -13.25 -1.03 10.54
CA PRO A 196 -13.87 -2.09 11.33
C PRO A 196 -14.99 -2.80 10.56
N GLY A 197 -15.04 -4.13 10.65
CA GLY A 197 -16.05 -4.95 9.99
C GLY A 197 -15.76 -5.29 8.53
N GLU A 198 -14.61 -4.88 7.99
CA GLU A 198 -14.13 -5.38 6.71
C GLU A 198 -13.74 -6.85 6.78
N SER A 199 -13.90 -7.55 5.66
CA SER A 199 -13.48 -8.93 5.51
C SER A 199 -12.28 -9.09 4.59
N ILE A 200 -11.53 -10.16 4.83
CA ILE A 200 -10.56 -10.74 3.88
C ILE A 200 -11.12 -12.10 3.46
N THR A 201 -11.05 -12.39 2.16
CA THR A 201 -11.34 -13.71 1.62
C THR A 201 -10.06 -14.31 1.06
N ILE A 202 -9.85 -15.60 1.33
CA ILE A 202 -8.87 -16.45 0.67
C ILE A 202 -9.64 -17.26 -0.38
N PRO A 203 -9.71 -16.78 -1.64
CA PRO A 203 -10.40 -17.50 -2.69
C PRO A 203 -9.52 -18.66 -3.15
N VAL A 204 -10.06 -19.88 -3.10
CA VAL A 204 -9.43 -21.07 -3.65
C VAL A 204 -9.93 -21.34 -5.07
N GLY A 205 -11.14 -20.93 -5.44
CA GLY A 205 -11.61 -20.96 -6.84
C GLY A 205 -11.66 -22.36 -7.48
N GLY A 206 -11.62 -23.43 -6.67
CA GLY A 206 -11.54 -24.80 -7.16
C GLY A 206 -11.39 -25.81 -6.03
N ALA A 207 -11.14 -27.07 -6.40
CA ALA A 207 -10.92 -28.12 -5.43
C ALA A 207 -9.60 -27.91 -4.66
N THR A 208 -9.68 -27.92 -3.35
CA THR A 208 -8.56 -27.97 -2.41
C THR A 208 -8.87 -29.04 -1.36
N GLY A 209 -7.86 -29.49 -0.62
CA GLY A 209 -8.10 -30.30 0.57
C GLY A 209 -8.59 -29.45 1.75
N GLN A 210 -8.77 -30.09 2.91
CA GLN A 210 -9.01 -29.34 4.13
C GLN A 210 -7.75 -28.59 4.55
N TYR A 211 -7.90 -27.29 4.79
CA TYR A 211 -6.84 -26.40 5.22
C TYR A 211 -7.30 -25.53 6.37
N THR A 212 -6.34 -24.98 7.11
CA THR A 212 -6.57 -24.13 8.27
C THR A 212 -5.95 -22.77 8.02
N VAL A 213 -6.69 -21.73 8.42
CA VAL A 213 -6.25 -20.34 8.37
C VAL A 213 -6.18 -19.80 9.79
N ASP A 214 -5.00 -19.36 10.19
CA ASP A 214 -4.79 -18.45 11.32
C ASP A 214 -4.87 -17.02 10.79
N TRP A 215 -5.86 -16.27 11.25
CA TRP A 215 -6.19 -14.94 10.73
C TRP A 215 -5.36 -13.81 11.35
N GLY A 216 -4.49 -14.12 12.32
CA GLY A 216 -3.62 -13.15 12.97
C GLY A 216 -4.30 -12.27 14.02
N ASP A 217 -5.60 -12.49 14.29
CA ASP A 217 -6.36 -11.81 15.34
C ASP A 217 -6.76 -12.74 16.51
N GLY A 218 -6.15 -13.93 16.56
CA GLY A 218 -6.47 -15.00 17.50
C GLY A 218 -7.57 -15.96 17.02
N SER A 219 -8.23 -15.67 15.89
CA SER A 219 -9.16 -16.59 15.24
C SER A 219 -8.41 -17.59 14.37
N ILE A 220 -8.76 -18.87 14.52
CA ILE A 220 -8.25 -19.97 13.69
C ILE A 220 -9.44 -20.78 13.19
N THR A 221 -9.57 -20.95 11.87
CA THR A 221 -10.70 -21.65 11.25
C THR A 221 -10.25 -22.64 10.17
N THR A 222 -11.02 -23.71 9.97
CA THR A 222 -10.72 -24.77 9.00
C THR A 222 -11.76 -24.78 7.89
N HIS A 223 -11.30 -24.90 6.64
CA HIS A 223 -12.09 -24.76 5.43
C HIS A 223 -11.75 -25.85 4.41
N ALA A 224 -12.62 -26.02 3.42
CA ALA A 224 -12.39 -26.85 2.22
C ALA A 224 -12.82 -26.13 0.93
N GLU A 225 -13.22 -24.87 1.06
CA GLU A 225 -13.69 -23.96 0.02
C GLU A 225 -13.11 -22.57 0.32
N ASP A 226 -13.61 -21.50 -0.31
CA ASP A 226 -13.17 -20.15 -0.02
C ASP A 226 -13.36 -19.82 1.47
N ALA A 227 -12.34 -19.22 2.08
CA ALA A 227 -12.38 -18.84 3.49
C ALA A 227 -12.57 -17.33 3.62
N THR A 228 -13.56 -16.87 4.39
CA THR A 228 -13.77 -15.45 4.66
C THR A 228 -13.78 -15.18 6.17
N HIS A 229 -13.10 -14.11 6.57
CA HIS A 229 -13.07 -13.65 7.96
C HIS A 229 -13.30 -12.15 8.05
N VAL A 230 -14.00 -11.72 9.10
CA VAL A 230 -14.35 -10.31 9.35
C VAL A 230 -13.51 -9.79 10.51
N TYR A 231 -12.79 -8.70 10.27
CA TYR A 231 -11.91 -8.11 11.27
C TYR A 231 -12.63 -7.00 12.04
N GLY A 232 -12.65 -7.12 13.37
CA GLY A 232 -13.22 -6.10 14.25
C GLY A 232 -12.36 -4.84 14.36
N THR A 233 -11.06 -4.94 14.09
CA THR A 233 -10.10 -3.85 14.17
C THR A 233 -9.37 -3.70 12.83
N PRO A 234 -9.30 -2.48 12.24
CA PRO A 234 -8.56 -2.25 11.02
C PRO A 234 -7.06 -2.33 11.27
N GLY A 235 -6.30 -2.62 10.21
CA GLY A 235 -4.85 -2.72 10.28
C GLY A 235 -4.29 -3.77 9.34
N ASN A 236 -3.02 -4.07 9.54
CA ASN A 236 -2.32 -5.14 8.84
C ASN A 236 -2.45 -6.44 9.64
N HIS A 237 -2.84 -7.52 8.97
CA HIS A 237 -3.08 -8.82 9.56
C HIS A 237 -2.12 -9.83 8.96
N THR A 238 -1.39 -10.54 9.81
CA THR A 238 -0.57 -11.67 9.38
C THR A 238 -1.46 -12.90 9.26
N VAL A 239 -1.70 -13.34 8.04
CA VAL A 239 -2.50 -14.53 7.75
C VAL A 239 -1.56 -15.69 7.44
N GLN A 240 -1.73 -16.78 8.18
CA GLN A 240 -0.93 -18.00 8.02
C GLN A 240 -1.85 -19.16 7.62
N ILE A 241 -1.47 -19.90 6.58
CA ILE A 241 -2.27 -20.98 6.01
C ILE A 241 -1.46 -22.27 6.01
N TYR A 242 -2.10 -23.36 6.44
CA TYR A 242 -1.48 -24.69 6.52
C TYR A 242 -2.51 -25.81 6.35
N GLY A 243 -2.03 -27.06 6.26
CA GLY A 243 -2.84 -28.23 5.92
C GLY A 243 -2.84 -28.48 4.41
N ASN A 244 -3.92 -29.03 3.87
CA ASN A 244 -3.99 -29.38 2.45
C ASN A 244 -4.54 -28.20 1.60
N PHE A 245 -3.87 -27.05 1.74
CA PHE A 245 -4.10 -25.85 0.92
C PHE A 245 -3.30 -26.00 -0.37
N THR A 246 -3.94 -25.98 -1.54
CA THR A 246 -3.22 -26.30 -2.79
C THR A 246 -3.41 -25.28 -3.91
N ARG A 247 -4.19 -24.22 -3.66
CA ARG A 247 -4.54 -23.19 -4.63
C ARG A 247 -4.99 -21.92 -3.92
N ILE A 248 -4.57 -20.78 -4.44
CA ILE A 248 -5.19 -19.48 -4.24
C ILE A 248 -5.58 -18.94 -5.63
N HIS A 249 -6.68 -18.21 -5.75
CA HIS A 249 -7.20 -17.72 -7.03
C HIS A 249 -7.84 -16.33 -6.86
N LEU A 250 -7.02 -15.31 -6.65
CA LEU A 250 -7.50 -13.93 -6.49
C LEU A 250 -8.15 -13.36 -7.76
N GLY A 251 -7.93 -13.99 -8.93
CA GLY A 251 -8.29 -13.45 -10.24
C GLY A 251 -9.74 -13.02 -10.48
N GLU A 252 -10.72 -13.58 -9.77
CA GLU A 252 -12.13 -13.13 -9.82
C GLU A 252 -12.51 -12.22 -8.64
N ASP A 253 -11.70 -12.19 -7.57
CA ASP A 253 -11.92 -11.40 -6.36
C ASP A 253 -10.93 -10.23 -6.27
N HIS A 254 -11.21 -9.19 -7.05
CA HIS A 254 -10.41 -7.96 -7.06
C HIS A 254 -10.44 -7.20 -5.72
N ILE A 255 -11.45 -7.44 -4.87
CA ILE A 255 -11.53 -6.79 -3.55
C ILE A 255 -10.45 -7.38 -2.65
N SER A 256 -10.43 -8.70 -2.49
CA SER A 256 -9.39 -9.36 -1.69
C SER A 256 -8.01 -9.18 -2.32
N ALA A 257 -7.90 -9.24 -3.65
CA ALA A 257 -6.63 -8.98 -4.33
C ALA A 257 -6.04 -7.60 -3.99
N SER A 258 -6.87 -6.56 -3.84
CA SER A 258 -6.39 -5.23 -3.46
C SER A 258 -5.91 -5.11 -2.00
N LYS A 259 -6.23 -6.10 -1.16
CA LYS A 259 -5.95 -6.11 0.29
C LYS A 259 -4.68 -6.86 0.65
N ILE A 260 -4.20 -7.80 -0.17
CA ILE A 260 -2.92 -8.46 0.09
C ILE A 260 -1.78 -7.44 -0.13
N LEU A 261 -0.93 -7.29 0.88
CA LEU A 261 0.20 -6.37 0.87
C LEU A 261 1.51 -7.08 0.55
N SER A 262 1.68 -8.33 0.96
CA SER A 262 2.94 -9.05 0.74
C SER A 262 2.80 -10.55 0.98
N ILE A 263 3.69 -11.30 0.32
CA ILE A 263 4.01 -12.68 0.65
C ILE A 263 5.27 -12.64 1.51
N GLU A 264 5.19 -13.21 2.71
CA GLU A 264 6.29 -13.28 3.68
C GLU A 264 6.97 -14.65 3.66
N GLN A 265 6.24 -15.72 3.31
CA GLN A 265 6.77 -17.09 3.28
C GLN A 265 5.89 -17.99 2.40
N TRP A 266 6.50 -18.89 1.64
CA TRP A 266 5.81 -19.94 0.88
C TRP A 266 5.51 -21.19 1.70
N GLY A 267 6.45 -21.56 2.55
CA GLY A 267 6.43 -22.76 3.36
C GLY A 267 6.49 -24.04 2.53
N THR A 268 5.96 -25.13 3.08
CA THR A 268 6.03 -26.47 2.46
C THR A 268 4.80 -26.82 1.62
N THR A 269 3.99 -25.82 1.28
CA THR A 269 2.74 -26.00 0.54
C THR A 269 3.00 -26.62 -0.82
N LYS A 270 2.33 -27.75 -1.09
CA LYS A 270 2.34 -28.39 -2.42
C LYS A 270 1.24 -27.81 -3.29
N TRP A 271 1.63 -26.96 -4.21
CA TRP A 271 0.68 -26.27 -5.08
C TRP A 271 0.21 -27.18 -6.20
N ALA A 272 -1.11 -27.27 -6.37
CA ALA A 272 -1.70 -27.97 -7.51
C ALA A 272 -1.70 -27.11 -8.77
N THR A 273 -1.58 -25.79 -8.61
CA THR A 273 -1.68 -24.77 -9.66
C THR A 273 -1.38 -23.38 -9.08
N MET A 274 -0.96 -22.45 -9.93
CA MET A 274 -0.83 -21.02 -9.60
C MET A 274 -1.64 -20.12 -10.54
N GLU A 275 -2.59 -20.71 -11.27
CA GLU A 275 -3.47 -20.00 -12.20
C GLU A 275 -4.19 -18.84 -11.47
N SER A 276 -3.91 -17.61 -11.92
CA SER A 276 -4.47 -16.36 -11.37
C SER A 276 -4.33 -16.18 -9.85
N ALA A 277 -3.32 -16.82 -9.24
CA ALA A 277 -3.14 -16.82 -7.78
C ALA A 277 -3.10 -15.43 -7.16
N PHE A 278 -2.31 -14.52 -7.74
CA PHE A 278 -2.12 -13.13 -7.29
C PHE A 278 -2.53 -12.12 -8.37
N LYS A 279 -3.46 -12.54 -9.24
CA LYS A 279 -3.99 -11.66 -10.28
C LYS A 279 -4.76 -10.50 -9.65
N GLY A 280 -4.42 -9.28 -10.05
CA GLY A 280 -5.03 -8.04 -9.52
C GLY A 280 -4.50 -7.65 -8.15
N ALA A 281 -3.43 -8.29 -7.64
CA ALA A 281 -2.79 -7.93 -6.39
C ALA A 281 -1.96 -6.65 -6.53
N VAL A 282 -2.64 -5.52 -6.77
CA VAL A 282 -2.03 -4.28 -7.28
C VAL A 282 -1.01 -3.65 -6.34
N ARG A 283 -1.10 -3.92 -5.03
CA ARG A 283 -0.23 -3.37 -3.98
C ARG A 283 0.77 -4.39 -3.42
N MET A 284 0.77 -5.61 -3.95
CA MET A 284 1.51 -6.71 -3.35
C MET A 284 3.00 -6.56 -3.59
N GLY A 285 3.76 -6.39 -2.50
CA GLY A 285 5.19 -6.58 -2.42
C GLY A 285 5.58 -8.05 -2.23
N TYR A 286 6.87 -8.31 -2.07
CA TYR A 286 7.40 -9.66 -1.92
C TYR A 286 8.62 -9.64 -0.99
N ASN A 287 8.49 -10.29 0.17
CA ASN A 287 9.52 -10.36 1.21
C ASN A 287 10.00 -11.79 1.45
N ALA A 288 9.33 -12.79 0.87
CA ALA A 288 9.66 -14.19 1.07
C ALA A 288 11.10 -14.53 0.64
N GLU A 289 11.86 -15.12 1.55
CA GLU A 289 13.22 -15.61 1.31
C GLU A 289 13.23 -17.05 0.76
N ASP A 290 12.12 -17.77 0.90
CA ASP A 290 11.91 -19.11 0.37
C ASP A 290 11.23 -19.10 -1.01
N ALA A 291 11.06 -20.28 -1.60
CA ALA A 291 10.46 -20.47 -2.91
C ALA A 291 9.30 -21.49 -2.82
N PRO A 292 8.25 -21.34 -3.64
CA PRO A 292 7.16 -22.29 -3.68
C PRO A 292 7.59 -23.64 -4.23
N ASP A 293 7.03 -24.74 -3.69
CA ASP A 293 7.09 -26.05 -4.34
C ASP A 293 6.12 -26.09 -5.54
N LEU A 294 6.66 -25.86 -6.74
CA LEU A 294 5.93 -25.90 -8.01
C LEU A 294 6.05 -27.26 -8.72
N SER A 295 6.61 -28.29 -8.08
CA SER A 295 6.91 -29.56 -8.75
C SER A 295 5.68 -30.29 -9.33
N GLU A 296 4.48 -29.98 -8.82
CA GLU A 296 3.19 -30.50 -9.30
C GLU A 296 2.39 -29.46 -10.12
N VAL A 297 2.89 -28.23 -10.28
CA VAL A 297 2.22 -27.13 -10.99
C VAL A 297 2.52 -27.16 -12.48
N THR A 298 1.48 -27.25 -13.30
CA THR A 298 1.60 -27.15 -14.77
C THR A 298 1.12 -25.81 -15.33
N ASP A 299 0.39 -25.02 -14.54
CA ASP A 299 -0.28 -23.79 -14.96
C ASP A 299 0.00 -22.65 -13.96
N THR A 300 0.74 -21.64 -14.43
CA THR A 300 1.00 -20.36 -13.75
C THR A 300 0.39 -19.18 -14.51
N SER A 301 -0.57 -19.46 -15.39
CA SER A 301 -1.19 -18.46 -16.25
C SER A 301 -1.83 -17.35 -15.43
N SER A 302 -1.57 -16.11 -15.83
CA SER A 302 -2.00 -14.89 -15.16
C SER A 302 -1.65 -14.76 -13.67
N MET A 303 -0.72 -15.56 -13.12
CA MET A 303 -0.39 -15.59 -11.68
C MET A 303 -0.17 -14.20 -11.07
N PHE A 304 0.57 -13.33 -11.76
CA PHE A 304 0.87 -11.94 -11.36
C PHE A 304 0.26 -10.91 -12.31
N SER A 305 -0.77 -11.30 -13.06
CA SER A 305 -1.43 -10.39 -14.01
C SER A 305 -2.05 -9.23 -13.24
N SER A 306 -1.71 -8.00 -13.61
CA SER A 306 -2.07 -6.76 -12.89
C SER A 306 -1.56 -6.68 -11.44
N ALA A 307 -0.54 -7.44 -11.04
CA ALA A 307 0.17 -7.24 -9.77
C ALA A 307 1.16 -6.06 -9.93
N LEU A 308 0.64 -4.83 -9.92
CA LEU A 308 1.37 -3.65 -10.39
C LEU A 308 2.66 -3.37 -9.62
N ALA A 309 2.63 -3.50 -8.29
CA ALA A 309 3.77 -3.26 -7.41
C ALA A 309 4.73 -4.45 -7.28
N PHE A 310 4.41 -5.60 -7.88
CA PHE A 310 5.20 -6.81 -7.71
C PHE A 310 6.56 -6.68 -8.42
N ASN A 311 7.64 -6.85 -7.67
CA ASN A 311 9.01 -6.86 -8.19
C ASN A 311 9.92 -7.79 -7.36
N GLY A 312 9.35 -8.85 -6.77
CA GLY A 312 10.08 -9.81 -5.95
C GLY A 312 11.07 -10.65 -6.76
N ASP A 313 12.25 -10.92 -6.20
CA ASP A 313 13.22 -11.82 -6.83
C ASP A 313 12.69 -13.26 -6.79
N ILE A 314 12.32 -13.76 -7.97
CA ILE A 314 11.81 -15.11 -8.20
C ILE A 314 12.77 -15.92 -9.09
N SER A 315 14.01 -15.47 -9.23
CA SER A 315 15.02 -16.12 -10.07
C SER A 315 15.37 -17.53 -9.58
N SER A 316 15.13 -17.84 -8.30
CA SER A 316 15.39 -19.14 -7.68
C SER A 316 14.28 -20.17 -7.89
N TRP A 317 13.12 -19.78 -8.41
CA TRP A 317 11.97 -20.69 -8.55
C TRP A 317 12.25 -21.80 -9.57
N ASP A 318 11.92 -23.04 -9.20
CA ASP A 318 11.91 -24.17 -10.14
C ASP A 318 10.57 -24.20 -10.89
N VAL A 319 10.61 -23.82 -12.17
CA VAL A 319 9.44 -23.78 -13.06
C VAL A 319 9.46 -24.90 -14.11
N SER A 320 10.30 -25.92 -13.94
CA SER A 320 10.55 -26.95 -14.97
C SER A 320 9.33 -27.83 -15.29
N SER A 321 8.38 -27.95 -14.36
CA SER A 321 7.09 -28.63 -14.50
C SER A 321 6.03 -27.80 -15.25
N VAL A 322 6.22 -26.48 -15.35
CA VAL A 322 5.20 -25.55 -15.84
C VAL A 322 5.10 -25.61 -17.37
N THR A 323 3.88 -25.80 -17.86
CA THR A 323 3.59 -25.88 -19.30
C THR A 323 2.83 -24.66 -19.84
N ASP A 324 2.09 -23.95 -18.99
CA ASP A 324 1.35 -22.74 -19.35
C ASP A 324 1.77 -21.57 -18.45
N MET A 325 2.29 -20.50 -19.07
CA MET A 325 2.67 -19.23 -18.44
C MET A 325 1.94 -18.03 -19.05
N ALA A 326 0.82 -18.27 -19.74
CA ALA A 326 0.12 -17.24 -20.49
C ALA A 326 -0.23 -16.04 -19.61
N SER A 327 0.16 -14.84 -20.03
CA SER A 327 -0.11 -13.58 -19.33
C SER A 327 0.39 -13.50 -17.87
N MET A 328 1.34 -14.35 -17.44
CA MET A 328 1.80 -14.42 -16.04
C MET A 328 2.15 -13.05 -15.44
N PHE A 329 2.86 -12.20 -16.19
CA PHE A 329 3.25 -10.84 -15.78
C PHE A 329 2.51 -9.73 -16.55
N ARG A 330 1.38 -10.03 -17.18
CA ARG A 330 0.64 -9.03 -17.95
C ARG A 330 0.24 -7.88 -17.04
N PHE A 331 0.66 -6.66 -17.36
CA PHE A 331 0.46 -5.46 -16.54
C PHE A 331 1.17 -5.46 -15.16
N ALA A 332 2.08 -6.39 -14.87
CA ALA A 332 3.00 -6.26 -13.72
C ALA A 332 4.09 -5.23 -14.07
N VAL A 333 3.74 -3.95 -14.10
CA VAL A 333 4.54 -2.89 -14.75
C VAL A 333 5.86 -2.59 -14.05
N VAL A 334 6.00 -2.90 -12.76
CA VAL A 334 7.24 -2.70 -11.99
C VAL A 334 8.18 -3.90 -12.08
N PHE A 335 7.69 -5.08 -12.47
CA PHE A 335 8.49 -6.31 -12.46
C PHE A 335 9.69 -6.23 -13.43
N ASN A 336 10.90 -6.36 -12.87
CA ASN A 336 12.15 -6.27 -13.61
C ASN A 336 13.26 -7.13 -12.97
N GLN A 337 12.93 -8.36 -12.59
CA GLN A 337 13.87 -9.32 -12.00
C GLN A 337 14.44 -10.30 -13.04
N PRO A 338 15.66 -10.82 -12.83
CA PRO A 338 16.26 -11.78 -13.75
C PRO A 338 15.49 -13.11 -13.75
N LEU A 339 15.21 -13.63 -14.94
CA LEU A 339 14.54 -14.94 -15.14
C LEU A 339 15.40 -15.95 -15.93
N ASN A 340 16.68 -15.64 -16.13
CA ASN A 340 17.56 -16.43 -17.00
C ASN A 340 17.92 -17.83 -16.44
N SER A 341 17.63 -18.09 -15.16
CA SER A 341 17.80 -19.38 -14.49
C SER A 341 16.61 -20.32 -14.70
N TRP A 342 15.48 -19.81 -15.17
CA TRP A 342 14.27 -20.62 -15.36
C TRP A 342 14.43 -21.60 -16.53
N ASP A 343 14.14 -22.86 -16.27
CA ASP A 343 13.96 -23.86 -17.32
C ASP A 343 12.53 -23.79 -17.86
N VAL A 344 12.36 -23.07 -18.97
CA VAL A 344 11.07 -22.91 -19.66
C VAL A 344 10.88 -23.91 -20.81
N SER A 345 11.65 -25.00 -20.86
CA SER A 345 11.59 -25.96 -21.97
C SER A 345 10.26 -26.74 -22.07
N SER A 346 9.50 -26.79 -20.97
CA SER A 346 8.18 -27.42 -20.90
C SER A 346 7.02 -26.51 -21.37
N VAL A 347 7.25 -25.21 -21.57
CA VAL A 347 6.20 -24.24 -21.94
C VAL A 347 5.77 -24.43 -23.40
N THR A 348 4.47 -24.49 -23.66
CA THR A 348 3.88 -24.82 -24.98
C THR A 348 3.02 -23.75 -25.63
#